data_AF-A0A2N0WEH3-F1
#
_entry.id   AF-A0A2N0WEH3-F1
#
_cell.length_a   1.000
_cell.length_b   1.000
_cell.length_c   1.000
_cell.angle_alpha   90.00
_cell.angle_beta   90.00
_cell.angle_gamma   90.00
#
_symmetry.space_group_name_H-M   'P 1'
#
loop_
_entity.id
_entity.type
_entity.pdbx_description
1 polymer ?
#
loop_
_entity_poly.entity_id
_entity_poly.type
_entity_poly.pdbx_seq_one_letter_code
_entity_poly.pdbx_strand_id
1 'polypeptide(L)'
;MPFAKTLDKQPKFTDYPVQINKGPTAKLDMSDADARLFRTRLSEGLKQKPDYAGEYVAVGWGCGAMCFSLTLISKRTGKILKIFGGETGEKLIDIHPNSLLLVSYGSVQVNGTDIYAKKFYLLKNNQLNLIYHTPVAVRSEDDNDTSNL
;
A
#
# COMPACT_ATOMS: atom_id res chain seq x y z
N MET A 1 5.53 10.21 21.98
CA MET A 1 5.97 8.90 21.46
C MET A 1 6.82 9.16 20.22
N PRO A 2 8.06 8.67 20.13
CA PRO A 2 8.99 9.15 19.12
C PRO A 2 8.56 8.61 17.76
N PHE A 3 8.24 9.52 16.84
CA PHE A 3 8.16 9.19 15.43
C PHE A 3 9.48 8.53 15.04
N ALA A 4 9.41 7.36 14.40
CA ALA A 4 10.58 6.73 13.82
C ALA A 4 11.37 7.79 13.04
N LYS A 5 12.68 7.87 13.30
CA LYS A 5 13.58 8.84 12.67
C LYS A 5 13.35 8.80 11.15
N THR A 6 12.79 9.87 10.59
CA THR A 6 12.63 10.02 9.14
C THR A 6 14.00 10.04 8.50
N LEU A 7 14.19 9.29 7.43
CA LEU A 7 15.47 9.23 6.72
C LEU A 7 15.75 10.56 6.01
N ASP A 8 17.03 10.89 5.84
CA ASP A 8 17.45 12.11 5.11
C ASP A 8 17.54 11.87 3.58
N LYS A 9 17.50 10.60 3.16
CA LYS A 9 17.60 10.17 1.77
C LYS A 9 16.48 9.20 1.43
N GLN A 10 15.98 9.30 0.20
CA GLN A 10 14.97 8.39 -0.31
C GLN A 10 15.46 6.92 -0.28
N PRO A 11 14.72 6.02 0.41
CA PRO A 11 15.05 4.60 0.45
C PRO A 11 14.79 3.90 -0.88
N LYS A 12 15.56 2.85 -1.16
CA LYS A 12 15.37 1.96 -2.32
C LYS A 12 14.89 0.59 -1.88
N PHE A 13 14.16 -0.11 -2.74
CA PHE A 13 13.67 -1.47 -2.45
C PHE A 13 14.80 -2.46 -2.13
N THR A 14 15.96 -2.30 -2.80
CA THR A 14 17.16 -3.12 -2.58
C THR A 14 17.77 -2.97 -1.20
N ASP A 15 17.46 -1.88 -0.48
CA ASP A 15 17.98 -1.64 0.86
C ASP A 15 17.25 -2.48 1.92
N TYR A 16 16.08 -3.05 1.58
CA TYR A 16 15.22 -3.79 2.49
C TYR A 16 14.79 -5.16 1.94
N PRO A 17 15.74 -6.07 1.64
CA PRO A 17 15.43 -7.35 1.03
C PRO A 17 14.68 -8.29 1.99
N VAL A 18 13.77 -9.10 1.44
CA VAL A 18 13.14 -10.20 2.16
C VAL A 18 12.95 -11.40 1.22
N GLN A 19 12.99 -12.60 1.79
CA GLN A 19 12.76 -13.82 1.04
C GLN A 19 11.25 -14.04 0.83
N ILE A 20 10.90 -14.56 -0.35
CA ILE A 20 9.52 -14.94 -0.64
C ILE A 20 9.17 -16.18 0.17
N ASN A 21 8.16 -16.05 1.04
CA ASN A 21 7.68 -17.14 1.86
C ASN A 21 6.86 -18.12 1.00
N LYS A 22 7.21 -19.41 1.04
CA LYS A 22 6.50 -20.50 0.37
C LYS A 22 5.67 -21.35 1.34
N GLY A 23 5.49 -20.88 2.56
CA GLY A 23 4.75 -21.55 3.61
C GLY A 23 3.26 -21.72 3.29
N PRO A 24 2.55 -22.47 4.15
CA PRO A 24 1.12 -22.69 3.98
C PRO A 24 0.36 -21.36 3.99
N THR A 25 -0.67 -21.28 3.16
CA THR A 25 -1.58 -20.13 3.13
C THR A 25 -2.68 -20.34 4.16
N ALA A 26 -2.86 -19.37 5.05
CA ALA A 26 -3.94 -19.36 6.03
C ALA A 26 -5.30 -19.08 5.38
N LYS A 27 -6.38 -19.45 6.07
CA LYS A 27 -7.73 -19.05 5.68
C LYS A 27 -7.91 -17.55 5.90
N LEU A 28 -8.74 -16.93 5.08
CA LEU A 28 -9.15 -15.53 5.25
C LEU A 28 -9.71 -15.30 6.67
N ASP A 29 -9.20 -14.28 7.35
CA ASP A 29 -9.69 -13.86 8.65
C ASP A 29 -11.00 -13.05 8.48
N MET A 30 -12.13 -13.64 8.88
CA MET A 30 -13.45 -13.03 8.76
C MET A 30 -13.84 -12.14 9.93
N SER A 31 -12.94 -11.89 10.89
CA SER A 31 -13.19 -10.92 11.97
C SER A 31 -13.27 -9.48 11.46
N ASP A 32 -12.60 -9.19 10.35
CA ASP A 32 -12.62 -7.90 9.67
C ASP A 32 -13.89 -7.72 8.79
N ALA A 33 -14.49 -6.54 8.80
CA ALA A 33 -15.73 -6.25 8.08
C ALA A 33 -15.54 -6.23 6.56
N ASP A 34 -14.44 -5.65 6.08
CA ASP A 34 -14.09 -5.63 4.66
C ASP A 34 -13.72 -7.04 4.18
N ALA A 35 -13.08 -7.85 5.05
CA ALA A 35 -12.83 -9.25 4.75
C ALA A 35 -14.13 -10.05 4.53
N ARG A 36 -15.20 -9.75 5.28
CA ARG A 36 -16.52 -10.36 5.06
C ARG A 36 -17.17 -9.86 3.77
N LEU A 37 -17.12 -8.55 3.52
CA LEU A 37 -17.75 -7.93 2.36
C LEU A 37 -17.13 -8.40 1.03
N PHE A 38 -15.80 -8.56 1.01
CA PHE A 38 -15.03 -8.97 -0.18
C PHE A 38 -14.48 -10.39 -0.09
N ARG A 39 -15.13 -11.25 0.69
CA ARG A 39 -14.69 -12.63 1.00
C ARG A 39 -14.17 -13.40 -0.21
N THR A 40 -14.93 -13.43 -1.30
CA THR A 40 -14.56 -14.19 -2.50
C THR A 40 -13.28 -13.65 -3.12
N ARG A 41 -13.18 -12.33 -3.33
CA ARG A 41 -12.00 -11.69 -3.94
C ARG A 41 -10.75 -11.92 -3.10
N LEU A 42 -10.85 -11.75 -1.79
CA LEU A 42 -9.72 -11.93 -0.88
C LEU A 42 -9.31 -13.40 -0.76
N SER A 43 -10.28 -14.33 -0.77
CA SER A 43 -9.99 -15.77 -0.78
C SER A 43 -9.31 -16.22 -2.07
N GLU A 44 -9.70 -15.67 -3.23
CA GLU A 44 -9.00 -15.92 -4.49
C GLU A 44 -7.62 -15.28 -4.53
N GLY A 45 -7.49 -14.05 -4.01
CA GLY A 45 -6.20 -13.38 -3.85
C GLY A 45 -5.21 -14.19 -3.02
N LEU A 46 -5.65 -14.79 -1.91
CA LEU A 46 -4.81 -15.66 -1.08
C LEU A 46 -4.21 -16.86 -1.85
N LYS A 47 -4.78 -17.28 -2.97
CA LYS A 47 -4.22 -18.36 -3.81
C LYS A 47 -3.09 -17.88 -4.72
N GLN A 48 -2.96 -16.58 -4.95
CA GLN A 48 -1.94 -15.98 -5.80
C GLN A 48 -0.56 -15.94 -5.12
N LYS A 49 0.47 -15.64 -5.90
CA LYS A 49 1.83 -15.41 -5.37
C LYS A 49 1.87 -14.10 -4.59
N PRO A 50 2.74 -13.96 -3.58
CA PRO A 50 2.94 -12.68 -2.90
C PRO A 50 3.40 -11.60 -3.88
N ASP A 51 2.82 -10.41 -3.75
CA ASP A 51 3.22 -9.18 -4.46
C ASP A 51 4.10 -8.29 -3.57
N TYR A 52 4.04 -8.48 -2.25
CA TYR A 52 4.72 -7.63 -1.28
C TYR A 52 5.33 -8.41 -0.10
N ALA A 53 6.54 -8.01 0.30
CA ALA A 53 7.22 -8.45 1.52
C ALA A 53 7.27 -9.98 1.72
N GLY A 54 7.29 -10.72 0.61
CA GLY A 54 7.34 -12.17 0.56
C GLY A 54 6.11 -12.89 1.09
N GLU A 55 5.07 -12.17 1.56
CA GLU A 55 3.94 -12.77 2.29
C GLU A 55 2.59 -12.18 1.88
N TYR A 56 2.53 -10.95 1.39
CA TYR A 56 1.27 -10.25 1.16
C TYR A 56 0.89 -10.27 -0.31
N VAL A 57 -0.41 -10.42 -0.56
CA VAL A 57 -1.00 -10.31 -1.90
C VAL A 57 -1.78 -9.01 -1.99
N ALA A 58 -1.66 -8.31 -3.12
CA ALA A 58 -2.45 -7.14 -3.42
C ALA A 58 -3.79 -7.55 -4.07
N VAL A 59 -4.90 -7.09 -3.50
CA VAL A 59 -6.24 -7.39 -4.01
C VAL A 59 -7.02 -6.10 -4.15
N GLY A 60 -7.55 -5.84 -5.35
CA GLY A 60 -8.27 -4.61 -5.66
C GLY A 60 -9.74 -4.81 -5.99
N TRP A 61 -10.54 -3.77 -5.78
CA TRP A 61 -11.94 -3.69 -6.16
C TRP A 61 -12.35 -2.24 -6.42
N GLY A 62 -13.34 -2.04 -7.30
CA GLY A 62 -13.97 -0.73 -7.47
C GLY A 62 -14.88 -0.40 -6.29
N CYS A 63 -14.90 0.86 -5.86
CA CYS A 63 -15.77 1.34 -4.77
C CYS A 63 -17.03 2.09 -5.28
N GLY A 64 -17.24 2.14 -6.60
CA GLY A 64 -18.26 2.97 -7.27
C GLY A 64 -17.61 4.16 -7.99
N ALA A 65 -18.39 5.09 -8.56
CA ALA A 65 -17.99 6.44 -9.04
C ALA A 65 -16.51 6.65 -9.45
N MET A 66 -15.93 5.80 -10.30
CA MET A 66 -14.51 5.83 -10.72
C MET A 66 -13.47 5.70 -9.58
N CYS A 67 -13.90 5.31 -8.38
CA CYS A 67 -13.07 5.02 -7.23
C CYS A 67 -12.55 3.58 -7.26
N PHE A 68 -11.27 3.41 -6.95
CA PHE A 68 -10.61 2.12 -6.79
C PHE A 68 -10.05 1.97 -5.39
N SER A 69 -10.23 0.78 -4.81
CA SER A 69 -9.66 0.39 -3.53
C SER A 69 -8.74 -0.81 -3.72
N LEU A 70 -7.65 -0.84 -2.98
CA LEU A 70 -6.66 -1.91 -3.01
C LEU A 70 -6.27 -2.26 -1.59
N THR A 71 -6.13 -3.54 -1.28
CA THR A 71 -5.68 -3.99 0.03
C THR A 71 -4.51 -4.96 -0.08
N LEU A 72 -3.76 -5.07 1.02
CA LEU A 72 -2.72 -6.07 1.19
C LEU A 72 -3.18 -7.11 2.20
N ILE A 73 -3.26 -8.37 1.79
CA ILE A 73 -3.65 -9.49 2.66
C ILE A 73 -2.46 -10.41 2.94
N SER A 74 -2.20 -10.71 4.22
CA SER A 74 -1.16 -11.66 4.63
C SER A 74 -1.57 -13.08 4.27
N LYS A 75 -0.74 -13.79 3.51
CA LYS A 75 -0.92 -15.23 3.28
C LYS A 75 -0.68 -16.06 4.53
N ARG A 76 0.12 -15.58 5.49
CA ARG A 76 0.43 -16.33 6.72
C ARG A 76 -0.69 -16.27 7.76
N THR A 77 -1.40 -15.14 7.85
CA THR A 77 -2.44 -14.95 8.87
C THR A 77 -3.84 -14.79 8.31
N GLY A 78 -3.99 -14.57 7.00
CA GLY A 78 -5.28 -14.27 6.36
C GLY A 78 -5.83 -12.89 6.71
N LYS A 79 -5.03 -12.02 7.33
CA LYS A 79 -5.46 -10.69 7.79
C LYS A 79 -5.14 -9.61 6.77
N ILE A 80 -6.03 -8.63 6.68
CA ILE A 80 -5.79 -7.38 5.96
C ILE A 80 -4.75 -6.55 6.74
N LEU A 81 -3.77 -6.03 6.03
CA LEU A 81 -2.74 -5.14 6.56
C LEU A 81 -3.22 -3.67 6.54
N LYS A 82 -3.69 -3.21 5.38
CA LYS A 82 -4.18 -1.85 5.15
C LYS A 82 -4.94 -1.80 3.83
N ILE A 83 -5.99 -0.98 3.79
CA ILE A 83 -6.72 -0.60 2.58
C ILE A 83 -6.20 0.75 2.09
N PHE A 84 -5.97 0.84 0.78
CA PHE A 84 -5.51 1.97 0.01
C PHE A 84 -6.60 2.38 -1.00
N GLY A 85 -6.60 3.63 -1.43
CA GLY A 85 -7.58 4.19 -2.35
C GLY A 85 -8.83 4.67 -1.63
N GLY A 86 -9.98 4.59 -2.29
CA GLY A 86 -11.15 5.37 -1.89
C GLY A 86 -11.17 6.75 -2.58
N GLU A 87 -12.15 7.58 -2.25
CA GLU A 87 -12.29 8.92 -2.82
C GLU A 87 -11.13 9.85 -2.41
N THR A 88 -10.76 9.83 -1.13
CA THR A 88 -9.75 10.72 -0.54
C THR A 88 -8.58 9.98 0.09
N GLY A 89 -8.57 8.64 0.02
CA GLY A 89 -7.59 7.83 0.71
C GLY A 89 -6.24 7.73 0.01
N GLU A 90 -5.26 7.24 0.77
CA GLU A 90 -3.89 7.03 0.32
C GLU A 90 -3.82 5.95 -0.77
N LYS A 91 -3.21 6.26 -1.91
CA LYS A 91 -3.06 5.36 -3.06
C LYS A 91 -1.78 4.54 -2.93
N LEU A 92 -1.85 3.22 -3.13
CA LEU A 92 -0.65 2.39 -3.25
C LEU A 92 0.02 2.69 -4.58
N ILE A 93 1.33 2.92 -4.57
CA ILE A 93 2.10 3.29 -5.77
C ILE A 93 2.97 2.13 -6.21
N ASP A 94 3.75 1.56 -5.29
CA ASP A 94 4.72 0.53 -5.65
C ASP A 94 5.04 -0.39 -4.47
N ILE A 95 5.18 -1.67 -4.79
CA ILE A 95 5.46 -2.77 -3.87
C ILE A 95 6.27 -3.82 -4.60
N HIS A 96 7.12 -4.53 -3.85
CA HIS A 96 7.91 -5.63 -4.40
C HIS A 96 7.80 -6.88 -3.53
N PRO A 97 7.73 -8.08 -4.15
CA PRO A 97 7.59 -9.34 -3.42
C PRO A 97 8.84 -9.70 -2.61
N ASN A 98 9.98 -9.10 -2.94
CA ASN A 98 11.27 -9.33 -2.28
C ASN A 98 11.74 -8.10 -1.47
N SER A 99 10.86 -7.15 -1.17
CA SER A 99 11.20 -5.99 -0.34
C SER A 99 10.18 -5.74 0.77
N LEU A 100 10.67 -5.28 1.93
CA LEU A 100 9.84 -4.77 3.04
C LEU A 100 9.45 -3.30 2.86
N LEU A 101 9.94 -2.65 1.80
CA LEU A 101 9.62 -1.26 1.49
C LEU A 101 8.32 -1.18 0.69
N LEU A 102 7.42 -0.31 1.11
CA LEU A 102 6.17 0.01 0.42
C LEU A 102 6.13 1.50 0.10
N VAL A 103 5.61 1.83 -1.08
CA VAL A 103 5.50 3.20 -1.53
C VAL A 103 4.04 3.53 -1.82
N SER A 104 3.58 4.65 -1.28
CA SER A 104 2.23 5.16 -1.47
C SER A 104 2.24 6.66 -1.76
N TYR A 105 1.08 7.18 -2.13
CA TYR A 105 0.83 8.59 -2.37
C TYR A 105 -0.41 9.01 -1.59
N GLY A 106 -0.30 10.09 -0.84
CA GLY A 106 -1.42 10.61 -0.08
C GLY A 106 -0.99 11.80 0.76
N SER A 107 -1.89 12.28 1.59
CA SER A 107 -1.60 13.43 2.42
C SER A 107 -0.74 13.06 3.64
N VAL A 108 0.05 14.03 4.10
CA VAL A 108 0.89 13.98 5.28
C VAL A 108 0.91 15.35 5.93
N GLN A 109 0.71 15.40 7.24
CA GLN A 109 0.85 16.63 7.99
C GLN A 109 2.31 16.98 8.25
N VAL A 110 2.73 18.15 7.79
CA VAL A 110 4.05 18.73 8.02
C VAL A 110 3.85 20.13 8.61
N ASN A 111 4.36 20.35 9.83
CA ASN A 111 4.24 21.63 10.54
C ASN A 111 2.79 22.18 10.60
N GLY A 112 1.79 21.31 10.77
CA GLY A 112 0.38 21.68 10.84
C GLY A 112 -0.29 21.97 9.49
N THR A 113 0.43 21.76 8.38
CA THR A 113 -0.11 21.87 7.02
C THR A 113 -0.23 20.48 6.40
N ASP A 114 -1.37 20.17 5.79
CA ASP A 114 -1.54 18.93 5.04
C ASP A 114 -0.98 19.10 3.62
N ILE A 115 0.00 18.26 3.26
CA ILE A 115 0.61 18.27 1.93
C ILE A 115 0.50 16.89 1.29
N TYR A 116 0.34 16.84 -0.03
CA TYR A 116 0.44 15.59 -0.76
C TYR A 116 1.90 15.19 -0.94
N ALA A 117 2.22 13.96 -0.56
CA ALA A 117 3.56 13.43 -0.60
C ALA A 117 3.59 11.99 -1.09
N LYS A 118 4.72 11.62 -1.69
CA LYS A 118 5.10 10.22 -1.86
C LYS A 118 5.64 9.73 -0.52
N LYS A 119 5.08 8.66 -0.01
CA LYS A 119 5.31 8.13 1.33
C LYS A 119 5.94 6.75 1.23
N PHE A 120 6.96 6.52 2.04
CA PHE A 120 7.75 5.29 2.06
C PHE A 120 7.63 4.65 3.42
N TYR A 121 7.14 3.42 3.42
CA TYR A 121 6.84 2.65 4.60
C TYR A 121 7.76 1.44 4.70
N LEU A 122 8.26 1.17 5.90
CA LEU A 122 8.90 -0.09 6.24
C LEU A 122 7.91 -0.98 6.98
N LEU A 123 7.66 -2.17 6.44
CA LEU A 123 6.91 -3.19 7.15
C LEU A 123 7.74 -3.76 8.31
N LYS A 124 7.22 -3.63 9.53
CA LYS A 124 7.78 -4.25 10.73
C LYS A 124 6.64 -4.69 11.63
N ASN A 125 6.69 -5.93 12.13
CA ASN A 125 5.67 -6.49 13.02
C ASN A 125 4.23 -6.38 12.46
N ASN A 126 4.04 -6.62 11.16
CA ASN A 126 2.72 -6.50 10.48
C ASN A 126 2.12 -5.08 10.57
N GLN A 127 2.98 -4.06 10.69
CA GLN A 127 2.62 -2.64 10.70
C GLN A 127 3.50 -1.87 9.71
N LEU A 128 2.90 -0.90 9.03
CA LEU A 128 3.58 -0.01 8.10
C LEU A 128 4.09 1.22 8.86
N ASN A 129 5.41 1.36 8.98
CA ASN A 129 6.04 2.49 9.65
C ASN A 129 6.52 3.49 8.61
N LEU A 130 6.03 4.72 8.64
CA LEU A 130 6.50 5.77 7.72
C LEU A 130 7.96 6.10 8.07
N ILE A 131 8.87 5.89 7.11
CA ILE A 131 10.31 6.13 7.30
C ILE A 131 10.85 7.27 6.43
N TYR A 132 10.14 7.64 5.37
CA TYR A 132 10.51 8.75 4.50
C TYR A 132 9.26 9.27 3.78
N HIS A 133 9.23 10.57 3.49
CA HIS A 133 8.28 11.13 2.55
C HIS A 133 8.94 12.25 1.77
N THR A 134 8.48 12.47 0.55
CA THR A 134 8.87 13.64 -0.26
C THR A 134 7.61 14.33 -0.75
N PRO A 135 7.50 15.66 -0.57
CA PRO A 135 6.44 16.42 -1.20
C PRO A 135 6.42 16.11 -2.70
N VAL A 136 5.23 15.95 -3.26
CA VAL A 136 5.05 15.94 -4.70
C VAL A 136 4.70 17.38 -5.06
N ALA A 137 5.48 17.99 -5.96
CA ALA A 137 5.09 19.28 -6.51
C ALA A 137 3.68 19.12 -7.09
N VAL A 138 2.75 19.99 -6.70
CA VAL A 138 1.43 20.05 -7.32
C VAL A 138 1.68 20.37 -8.79
N ARG A 139 1.69 19.33 -9.62
CA ARG A 139 1.69 19.50 -11.06
C ARG A 139 0.26 19.95 -11.35
N SER A 140 0.10 21.21 -11.77
CA SER A 140 -1.16 21.69 -12.30
C SER A 140 -1.63 20.67 -13.33
N GLU A 141 -2.70 19.94 -13.05
CA GLU A 141 -3.43 19.18 -14.06
C GLU A 141 -4.16 20.20 -14.95
N ASP A 142 -3.40 20.94 -15.75
CA ASP A 142 -3.85 21.85 -16.81
C ASP A 142 -2.84 21.79 -17.98
N ASP A 143 -2.33 20.60 -18.31
CA ASP A 143 -1.68 20.37 -19.61
C ASP A 143 -2.71 19.75 -20.55
N ASN A 144 -3.46 20.68 -21.15
CA ASN A 144 -4.16 20.58 -22.42
C ASN A 144 -3.56 19.54 -23.39
N ASP A 145 -4.25 18.42 -23.62
CA ASP A 145 -4.12 17.63 -24.86
C ASP A 145 -5.34 17.87 -25.75
N THR A 146 -5.43 19.10 -26.26
CA THR A 146 -5.99 19.32 -27.60
C THR A 146 -4.87 19.06 -28.60
N SER A 147 -4.87 17.90 -29.23
CA SER A 147 -4.30 17.70 -30.57
C SER A 147 -4.72 16.37 -31.20
N ASN A 148 -5.58 16.51 -32.21
CA ASN A 148 -5.69 15.71 -33.43
C ASN A 148 -6.54 14.42 -33.41
N LEU A 149 -7.80 14.59 -33.80
CA LEU A 149 -8.39 13.96 -35.00
C LEU A 149 -9.42 14.91 -35.63
#